data_AF-S9V7J8-F1
#
_entry.id   AF-S9V7J8-F1
#
_cell.length_a   1.000
_cell.length_b   1.000
_cell.length_c   1.000
_cell.angle_alpha   90.00
_cell.angle_beta   90.00
_cell.angle_gamma   90.00
#
_symmetry.space_group_name_H-M   'P 1'
#
loop_
_entity.id
_entity.type
_entity.pdbx_description
1 polymer ?
#
loop_
_entity_poly.entity_id
_entity_poly.type
_entity_poly.pdbx_seq_one_letter_code
_entity_poly.pdbx_strand_id
1 'polypeptide(L)'
;MRPDYMGVCFLVSSVVSFNAGIWQIFRRKQKQQLIENHKNMSKPPLKNTLPDDKNLNTEEYTRVSLDGTFDNEGSCLVGPRSIPSYKGAAHTDESRGGFLILTPFQLAHSEQFVMVNRGWVPIDAGKHRTMLAQYIGEGFVAAQVRGIIRREEYLGGSIFSGENRDNFGPVAADLSWLVMRPWNMAQLYYRRRWGEAAERENLAKHGAHHYYVEMLEDFSGDDQRMVRGHAWPRRRDPDEVTYVHLTPIVHMMYVFFWFSVSAGSLYGMGKCWRRQQEIFALRKRVHQQSVRLERKRQQEAKAYLDAVHNVEQIQKVGASAASAAQLGSSSAALSGQEKQQ
;
A
#
# COMPACT_ATOMS: atom_id res chain seq x y z
N MET A 1 3.85 -32.90 -12.17
CA MET A 1 4.91 -32.34 -11.29
C MET A 1 4.22 -31.73 -10.07
N ARG A 2 4.62 -32.06 -8.84
CA ARG A 2 4.19 -31.25 -7.69
C ARG A 2 5.11 -30.02 -7.64
N PRO A 3 4.58 -28.78 -7.70
CA PRO A 3 5.42 -27.61 -7.55
C PRO A 3 6.06 -27.61 -6.16
N ASP A 4 7.26 -27.04 -6.05
CA ASP A 4 7.94 -26.86 -4.76
C ASP A 4 7.25 -25.72 -4.00
N TYR A 5 6.11 -26.06 -3.40
CA TYR A 5 5.32 -25.11 -2.62
C TYR A 5 6.13 -24.46 -1.51
N MET A 6 7.09 -25.18 -0.93
CA MET A 6 7.95 -24.65 0.14
C MET A 6 8.92 -23.61 -0.39
N GLY A 7 9.60 -23.89 -1.50
CA GLY A 7 10.48 -22.93 -2.17
C GLY A 7 9.72 -21.66 -2.59
N VAL A 8 8.50 -21.80 -3.12
CA VAL A 8 7.63 -20.67 -3.49
C VAL A 8 7.21 -19.87 -2.25
N CYS A 9 6.79 -20.51 -1.16
CA CYS A 9 6.43 -19.83 0.08
C CYS A 9 7.60 -19.02 0.66
N PHE A 10 8.81 -19.58 0.67
CA PHE A 10 10.01 -18.86 1.10
C PHE A 10 10.34 -17.66 0.19
N LEU A 11 10.19 -17.81 -1.13
CA LEU A 11 10.40 -16.71 -2.06
C LEU A 11 9.38 -15.57 -1.82
N VAL A 12 8.10 -15.90 -1.71
CA VAL A 12 7.03 -14.92 -1.45
C VAL A 12 7.27 -14.21 -0.12
N SER A 13 7.55 -14.97 0.94
CA SER A 13 7.90 -14.42 2.26
C SER A 13 9.05 -13.43 2.15
N SER A 14 10.14 -13.79 1.45
CA SER A 14 11.28 -12.90 1.24
C SER A 14 10.91 -11.61 0.51
N VAL A 15 10.10 -11.69 -0.54
CA VAL A 15 9.72 -10.50 -1.32
C VAL A 15 8.86 -9.57 -0.48
N VAL A 16 7.88 -10.11 0.25
CA VAL A 16 7.00 -9.31 1.12
C VAL A 16 7.80 -8.66 2.25
N SER A 17 8.65 -9.41 2.95
CA SER A 17 9.44 -8.88 4.05
C SER A 17 10.47 -7.84 3.57
N PHE A 18 11.02 -8.00 2.37
CA PHE A 18 11.97 -7.02 1.81
C PHE A 18 11.28 -5.69 1.50
N ASN A 19 10.10 -5.73 0.86
CA ASN A 19 9.29 -4.55 0.61
C ASN A 19 8.85 -3.88 1.92
N ALA A 20 8.47 -4.66 2.93
CA ALA A 20 8.16 -4.14 4.26
C ALA A 20 9.38 -3.44 4.88
N GLY A 21 10.59 -4.04 4.77
CA GLY A 21 11.84 -3.43 5.24
C GLY A 21 12.15 -2.09 4.55
N ILE A 22 11.99 -2.02 3.22
CA ILE A 22 12.12 -0.77 2.46
C ILE A 22 11.12 0.28 2.95
N TRP A 23 9.85 -0.10 3.10
CA TRP A 23 8.81 0.80 3.58
C TRP A 23 9.15 1.36 4.97
N GLN A 24 9.70 0.54 5.87
CA GLN A 24 10.12 1.00 7.19
C GLN A 24 11.26 2.02 7.14
N ILE A 25 12.19 1.93 6.18
CA ILE A 25 13.25 2.93 5.97
C ILE A 25 12.63 4.28 5.57
N PHE A 26 11.72 4.27 4.59
CA PHE A 26 11.02 5.49 4.17
C PHE A 26 10.18 6.07 5.29
N ARG A 27 9.46 5.22 6.03
CA ARG A 27 8.63 5.63 7.16
C ARG A 27 9.47 6.24 8.28
N ARG A 28 10.64 5.68 8.57
CA ARG A 28 11.61 6.25 9.53
C ARG A 28 12.04 7.65 9.09
N LYS A 29 12.40 7.85 7.82
CA LYS A 29 12.80 9.17 7.29
C LYS A 29 11.69 10.20 7.44
N GLN A 30 10.45 9.84 7.09
CA GLN A 30 9.28 10.70 7.29
C GLN A 30 9.08 11.08 8.77
N LYS A 31 9.20 10.12 9.68
CA LYS A 31 9.07 10.35 11.13
C LYS A 31 10.18 11.24 11.67
N GLN A 32 11.40 11.10 11.15
CA GLN A 32 12.52 11.96 11.54
C GLN A 32 12.31 13.40 11.06
N GLN A 33 11.90 13.59 9.79
CA GLN A 33 11.54 14.91 9.25
C GLN A 33 10.41 15.57 10.06
N LEU A 34 9.40 14.79 10.45
CA LEU A 34 8.31 15.26 11.30
C LEU A 34 8.82 15.82 12.64
N ILE A 35 9.71 15.10 13.32
CA ILE A 35 10.31 15.54 14.60
C ILE A 35 11.19 16.77 14.39
N GLU A 36 11.93 16.83 13.28
CA GLU A 36 12.72 18.01 12.92
C GLU A 36 11.82 19.23 12.71
N ASN A 37 10.70 19.08 12.01
CA ASN A 37 9.73 20.15 11.80
C ASN A 37 9.06 20.55 13.13
N HIS A 38 8.76 19.61 14.03
CA HIS A 38 8.23 19.92 15.37
C HIS A 38 9.13 20.86 16.20
N LYS A 39 10.45 20.86 15.97
CA LYS A 39 11.36 21.83 16.61
C LYS A 39 11.06 23.27 16.22
N ASN A 40 10.40 23.51 15.09
CA ASN A 40 9.94 24.84 14.69
C ASN A 40 8.92 25.44 15.66
N MET A 41 8.21 24.61 16.43
CA MET A 41 7.29 25.11 17.47
C MET A 41 8.04 25.87 18.57
N SER A 42 9.31 25.54 18.83
CA SER A 42 10.14 26.26 19.80
C SER A 42 10.67 27.61 19.29
N LYS A 43 10.66 27.84 17.96
CA LYS A 43 11.09 29.12 17.36
C LYS A 43 10.12 30.25 17.72
N PRO A 44 10.56 31.52 17.70
CA PRO A 44 9.65 32.66 17.90
C PRO A 44 8.55 32.67 16.83
N PRO A 45 7.31 33.10 17.18
CA PRO A 45 6.21 33.11 16.24
C PRO A 45 6.39 34.19 15.16
N LEU A 46 6.02 33.85 13.92
CA LEU A 46 5.89 34.82 12.84
C LEU A 46 4.70 35.73 13.11
N LYS A 47 4.90 37.05 13.01
CA LYS A 47 3.86 38.05 13.30
C LYS A 47 3.41 38.72 12.02
N ASN A 48 2.12 38.58 11.69
CA ASN A 48 1.46 39.21 10.53
C ASN A 48 2.20 38.97 9.19
N THR A 49 2.99 37.90 9.10
CA THR A 49 3.71 37.48 7.91
C THR A 49 3.51 36.00 7.66
N LEU A 50 3.34 35.68 6.38
CA LEU A 50 3.11 34.34 5.87
C LEU A 50 4.34 33.88 5.07
N PRO A 51 4.78 32.62 5.22
CA PRO A 51 5.90 32.11 4.44
C PRO A 51 5.49 31.84 2.99
N ASP A 52 6.47 31.87 2.08
CA ASP A 52 6.26 31.42 0.69
C ASP A 52 6.06 29.90 0.63
N ASP A 53 5.24 29.43 -0.32
CA ASP A 53 4.90 28.01 -0.51
C ASP A 53 6.15 27.16 -0.74
N LYS A 54 7.22 27.74 -1.32
CA LYS A 54 8.51 27.07 -1.57
C LYS A 54 9.23 26.66 -0.27
N ASN A 55 9.05 27.41 0.80
CA ASN A 55 9.73 27.19 2.08
C ASN A 55 8.89 26.33 3.05
N LEU A 56 7.70 25.89 2.62
CA LEU A 56 6.74 25.20 3.47
C LEU A 56 7.29 23.92 4.12
N ASN A 57 8.14 23.17 3.42
CA ASN A 57 8.72 21.94 3.99
C ASN A 57 9.61 22.22 5.20
N THR A 58 10.24 23.40 5.27
CA THR A 58 11.13 23.80 6.36
C THR A 58 10.40 24.60 7.43
N GLU A 59 9.33 25.31 7.07
CA GLU A 59 8.52 26.16 7.96
C GLU A 59 7.25 25.47 8.50
N GLU A 60 7.03 24.19 8.19
CA GLU A 60 5.94 23.42 8.78
C GLU A 60 6.08 23.40 10.32
N TYR A 61 4.96 23.52 11.04
CA TYR A 61 4.89 23.65 12.51
C TYR A 61 5.51 24.94 13.08
N THR A 62 5.95 25.89 12.26
CA THR A 62 6.31 27.24 12.75
C THR A 62 5.06 27.91 13.33
N ARG A 63 5.22 28.54 14.49
CA ARG A 63 4.14 29.29 15.15
C ARG A 63 3.85 30.59 14.41
N VAL A 64 2.58 30.96 14.33
CA VAL A 64 2.13 32.20 13.71
C VAL A 64 1.17 32.95 14.63
N SER A 65 1.22 34.28 14.58
CA SER A 65 0.26 35.20 15.17
C SER A 65 -0.17 36.17 14.10
N LEU A 66 -1.43 36.09 13.68
CA LEU A 66 -2.01 36.86 12.61
C LEU A 66 -3.20 37.66 13.17
N ASP A 67 -3.19 38.96 12.97
CA ASP A 67 -4.33 39.83 13.23
C ASP A 67 -5.13 39.99 11.94
N GLY A 68 -6.46 40.09 12.03
CA GLY A 68 -7.28 40.08 10.82
C GLY A 68 -8.77 39.84 11.07
N THR A 69 -9.48 39.47 10.01
CA THR A 69 -10.94 39.26 10.03
C THR A 69 -11.29 37.89 9.44
N PHE A 70 -12.09 37.10 10.16
CA PHE A 70 -12.66 35.86 9.66
C PHE A 70 -13.88 36.13 8.78
N ASP A 71 -13.97 35.42 7.66
CA ASP A 71 -15.21 35.29 6.90
C ASP A 71 -15.90 33.96 7.24
N ASN A 72 -16.85 34.01 8.18
CA ASN A 72 -17.62 32.83 8.60
C ASN A 72 -18.58 32.32 7.51
N GLU A 73 -18.91 33.14 6.53
CA GLU A 73 -19.78 32.74 5.42
C GLU A 73 -19.03 31.84 4.42
N GLY A 74 -17.71 32.00 4.34
CA GLY A 74 -16.81 31.19 3.52
C GLY A 74 -16.37 29.87 4.16
N SER A 75 -16.78 29.56 5.39
CA SER A 75 -16.31 28.38 6.12
C SER A 75 -16.66 27.06 5.42
N CYS A 76 -15.67 26.20 5.29
CA CYS A 76 -15.76 24.83 4.76
C CYS A 76 -15.57 23.81 5.88
N LEU A 77 -16.19 22.64 5.73
CA LEU A 77 -16.09 21.50 6.62
C LEU A 77 -15.18 20.43 6.01
N VAL A 78 -14.34 19.79 6.81
CA VAL A 78 -13.46 18.71 6.37
C VAL A 78 -13.67 17.48 7.24
N GLY A 79 -14.14 16.38 6.66
CA GLY A 79 -14.43 15.16 7.40
C GLY A 79 -14.99 14.03 6.55
N PRO A 80 -15.30 12.87 7.16
CA PRO A 80 -15.38 12.64 8.61
C PRO A 80 -14.00 12.61 9.31
N ARG A 81 -13.88 13.30 10.45
CA ARG A 81 -12.71 13.30 11.34
C ARG A 81 -13.10 12.81 12.73
N SER A 82 -12.24 12.00 13.34
CA SER A 82 -12.36 11.64 14.75
C SER A 82 -12.11 12.86 15.63
N ILE A 83 -12.58 12.80 16.88
CA ILE A 83 -12.26 13.81 17.89
C ILE A 83 -10.73 14.01 17.94
N PRO A 84 -10.25 15.26 17.97
CA PRO A 84 -8.84 15.59 18.14
C PRO A 84 -8.42 15.27 19.59
N SER A 85 -8.21 13.99 19.89
CA SER A 85 -7.53 13.57 21.11
C SER A 85 -6.86 12.21 20.93
N TYR A 86 -5.63 12.09 21.45
CA TYR A 86 -4.88 10.84 21.44
C TYR A 86 -5.58 9.73 22.26
N LYS A 87 -6.34 10.10 23.29
CA LYS A 87 -7.06 9.16 24.16
C LYS A 87 -8.28 8.51 23.46
N GLY A 88 -8.57 8.92 22.22
CA GLY A 88 -9.69 8.40 21.44
C GLY A 88 -11.05 8.89 21.94
N ALA A 89 -12.07 8.71 21.11
CA ALA A 89 -13.45 9.10 21.40
C ALA A 89 -14.23 8.01 22.15
N ALA A 90 -13.55 7.08 22.84
CA ALA A 90 -14.16 5.81 23.26
C ALA A 90 -15.27 5.94 24.32
N HIS A 91 -15.50 7.12 24.90
CA HIS A 91 -16.41 7.30 26.04
C HIS A 91 -17.40 8.47 25.93
N THR A 92 -17.61 9.07 24.76
CA THR A 92 -18.59 10.17 24.58
C THR A 92 -19.56 9.91 23.44
N ASP A 93 -20.80 10.45 23.53
CA ASP A 93 -21.81 10.43 22.45
C ASP A 93 -21.30 11.09 21.15
N GLU A 94 -20.25 11.89 21.26
CA GLU A 94 -19.51 12.55 20.17
C GLU A 94 -18.56 11.61 19.40
N SER A 95 -18.53 10.32 19.76
CA SER A 95 -17.78 9.24 19.09
C SER A 95 -18.21 8.95 17.65
N ARG A 96 -19.34 9.49 17.21
CA ARG A 96 -19.88 9.33 15.84
C ARG A 96 -19.07 10.06 14.76
N GLY A 97 -17.99 10.75 15.13
CA GLY A 97 -17.16 11.55 14.24
C GLY A 97 -17.68 12.97 14.10
N GLY A 98 -16.93 13.80 13.38
CA GLY A 98 -17.24 15.21 13.17
C GLY A 98 -16.44 15.80 12.04
N PHE A 99 -16.33 17.13 12.03
CA PHE A 99 -15.70 17.89 10.95
C PHE A 99 -14.68 18.88 11.50
N LEU A 100 -13.60 19.11 10.78
CA LEU A 100 -12.73 20.26 10.97
C LEU A 100 -13.30 21.46 10.21
N ILE A 101 -13.18 22.65 10.79
CA ILE A 101 -13.70 23.87 10.18
C ILE A 101 -12.55 24.70 9.62
N LEU A 102 -12.54 24.86 8.30
CA LEU A 102 -11.61 25.74 7.60
C LEU A 102 -12.31 27.03 7.24
N THR A 103 -11.82 28.15 7.76
CA THR A 103 -12.41 29.48 7.55
C THR A 103 -11.40 30.38 6.86
N PRO A 104 -11.79 31.08 5.78
CA PRO A 104 -10.97 32.12 5.18
C PRO A 104 -10.70 33.24 6.19
N PHE A 105 -9.44 33.62 6.32
CA PHE A 105 -8.99 34.69 7.21
C PHE A 105 -8.24 35.74 6.42
N GLN A 106 -8.74 36.98 6.45
CA GLN A 106 -8.08 38.12 5.83
C GLN A 106 -7.10 38.73 6.82
N LEU A 107 -5.84 38.90 6.41
CA LEU A 107 -4.83 39.54 7.27
C LEU A 107 -5.12 41.03 7.47
N ALA A 108 -4.79 41.56 8.64
CA ALA A 108 -4.74 42.98 8.89
C ALA A 108 -3.56 43.58 8.12
N HIS A 109 -3.77 44.74 7.49
CA HIS A 109 -2.77 45.47 6.70
C HIS A 109 -2.31 44.81 5.39
N SER A 110 -2.82 43.62 5.05
CA SER A 110 -2.58 42.94 3.78
C SER A 110 -3.91 42.49 3.20
N GLU A 111 -4.09 42.55 1.89
CA GLU A 111 -5.25 41.96 1.26
C GLU A 111 -5.14 40.42 1.19
N GLN A 112 -4.07 39.81 1.71
CA GLN A 112 -3.88 38.37 1.64
C GLN A 112 -4.90 37.57 2.47
N PHE A 113 -5.36 36.46 1.90
CA PHE A 113 -6.18 35.47 2.62
C PHE A 113 -5.38 34.21 2.94
N VAL A 114 -5.65 33.63 4.10
CA VAL A 114 -5.16 32.31 4.50
C VAL A 114 -6.31 31.46 5.02
N MET A 115 -6.29 30.17 4.71
CA MET A 115 -7.24 29.22 5.30
C MET A 115 -6.79 28.87 6.71
N VAL A 116 -7.71 29.05 7.66
CA VAL A 116 -7.46 28.76 9.08
C VAL A 116 -8.34 27.60 9.51
N ASN A 117 -7.73 26.54 10.00
CA ASN A 117 -8.43 25.48 10.72
C ASN A 117 -8.73 25.96 12.14
N ARG A 118 -10.00 26.26 12.43
CA ARG A 118 -10.48 26.77 13.73
C ARG A 118 -10.64 25.68 14.78
N GLY A 119 -10.71 24.42 14.35
CA GLY A 119 -10.87 23.26 15.21
C GLY A 119 -11.94 22.30 14.72
N TRP A 120 -12.29 21.36 15.60
CA TRP A 120 -13.24 20.28 15.37
C TRP A 120 -14.62 20.60 15.95
N VAL A 121 -15.65 20.18 15.24
CA VAL A 121 -17.06 20.26 15.65
C VAL A 121 -17.76 18.91 15.46
N PRO A 122 -18.80 18.62 16.27
CA PRO A 122 -19.52 17.36 16.18
C PRO A 122 -20.27 17.25 14.85
N ILE A 123 -20.59 16.02 14.44
CA ILE A 123 -21.32 15.75 13.19
C ILE A 123 -22.64 16.53 13.05
N ASP A 124 -23.29 16.87 14.17
CA ASP A 124 -24.51 17.69 14.21
C ASP A 124 -24.31 19.09 13.61
N ALA A 125 -23.12 19.67 13.75
CA ALA A 125 -22.77 20.97 13.20
C ALA A 125 -22.77 20.99 11.67
N GLY A 126 -22.50 19.83 11.05
CA GLY A 126 -22.44 19.70 9.59
C GLY A 126 -23.80 19.49 8.90
N LYS A 127 -24.89 19.34 9.67
CA LYS A 127 -26.24 19.08 9.10
C LYS A 127 -26.82 20.30 8.39
N HIS A 128 -26.68 21.48 8.98
CA HIS A 128 -27.18 22.74 8.44
C HIS A 128 -26.23 23.89 8.77
N ARG A 129 -26.13 24.88 7.87
CA ARG A 129 -25.26 26.05 8.05
C ARG A 129 -25.61 26.87 9.29
N THR A 130 -26.89 26.94 9.65
CA THR A 130 -27.36 27.58 10.89
C THR A 130 -26.86 26.87 12.15
N MET A 131 -26.68 25.55 12.10
CA MET A 131 -26.09 24.79 13.22
C MET A 131 -24.60 25.08 13.33
N LEU A 132 -23.89 25.15 12.20
CA LEU A 132 -22.48 25.55 12.17
C LEU A 132 -22.27 26.94 12.78
N ALA A 133 -23.13 27.90 12.43
CA ALA A 133 -23.10 29.27 12.96
C ALA A 133 -23.19 29.34 14.50
N GLN A 134 -23.82 28.38 15.17
CA GLN A 134 -23.83 28.32 16.64
C GLN A 134 -22.43 28.11 17.22
N TYR A 135 -21.57 27.38 16.51
CA TYR A 135 -20.21 27.06 16.94
C TYR A 135 -19.19 28.12 16.52
N ILE A 136 -19.36 28.75 15.35
CA ILE A 136 -18.36 29.70 14.80
C ILE A 136 -18.79 31.17 14.79
N GLY A 137 -20.08 31.46 14.91
CA GLY A 137 -20.67 32.77 14.67
C GLY A 137 -21.08 32.99 13.21
N GLU A 138 -21.56 34.21 12.92
CA GLU A 138 -21.99 34.63 11.59
C GLU A 138 -21.24 35.90 11.18
N GLY A 139 -21.16 36.14 9.86
CA GLY A 139 -20.58 37.34 9.28
C GLY A 139 -19.06 37.48 9.47
N PHE A 140 -18.60 38.72 9.36
CA PHE A 140 -17.19 39.08 9.47
C PHE A 140 -16.82 39.40 10.92
N VAL A 141 -15.83 38.70 11.46
CA VAL A 141 -15.41 38.85 12.87
C VAL A 141 -13.91 39.14 12.93
N ALA A 142 -13.55 40.29 13.49
CA ALA A 142 -12.16 40.62 13.76
C ALA A 142 -11.62 39.69 14.88
N ALA A 143 -10.50 39.04 14.62
CA ALA A 143 -9.91 38.09 15.55
C ALA A 143 -8.38 38.05 15.40
N GLN A 144 -7.72 37.69 16.50
CA GLN A 144 -6.30 37.33 16.47
C GLN A 144 -6.18 35.81 16.38
N VAL A 145 -5.59 35.34 15.30
CA VAL A 145 -5.31 33.92 15.04
C VAL A 145 -3.91 33.61 15.51
N ARG A 146 -3.79 32.72 16.48
CA ARG A 146 -2.50 32.14 16.83
C ARG A 146 -2.56 30.64 16.66
N GLY A 147 -1.53 30.07 16.04
CA GLY A 147 -1.55 28.69 15.62
C GLY A 147 -0.23 28.25 15.01
N ILE A 148 -0.28 27.16 14.25
CA ILE A 148 0.88 26.60 13.55
C ILE A 148 0.59 26.44 12.07
N ILE A 149 1.65 26.50 11.26
CA ILE A 149 1.54 26.25 9.82
C ILE A 149 1.51 24.76 9.56
N ARG A 150 0.59 24.33 8.69
CA ARG A 150 0.36 22.94 8.33
C ARG A 150 0.25 22.80 6.82
N ARG A 151 0.88 21.76 6.28
CA ARG A 151 0.76 21.43 4.86
C ARG A 151 -0.61 20.85 4.55
N GLU A 152 -1.07 21.07 3.33
CA GLU A 152 -2.23 20.38 2.77
C GLU A 152 -2.12 18.85 2.86
N GLU A 153 -3.28 18.22 2.96
CA GLU A 153 -3.43 16.78 3.07
C GLU A 153 -3.77 16.16 1.73
N TYR A 154 -3.28 14.94 1.51
CA TYR A 154 -3.55 14.17 0.31
C TYR A 154 -4.18 12.85 0.70
N LEU A 155 -5.33 12.55 0.11
CA LEU A 155 -5.86 11.19 0.13
C LEU A 155 -5.04 10.40 -0.87
N GLY A 156 -4.36 9.37 -0.37
CA GLY A 156 -3.62 8.46 -1.23
C GLY A 156 -4.53 7.87 -2.29
N GLY A 157 -4.01 7.72 -3.50
CA GLY A 157 -4.61 6.85 -4.50
C GLY A 157 -4.75 5.42 -3.97
N SER A 158 -5.57 4.60 -4.62
CA SER A 158 -5.57 3.14 -4.40
C SER A 158 -4.14 2.60 -4.36
N ILE A 159 -3.95 1.44 -3.74
CA ILE A 159 -2.66 0.72 -3.61
C ILE A 159 -1.92 0.59 -4.96
N PHE A 160 -2.63 0.73 -6.08
CA PHE A 160 -2.14 0.71 -7.46
C PHE A 160 -1.96 2.08 -8.12
N SER A 161 -1.74 3.17 -7.37
CA SER A 161 -1.39 4.51 -7.89
C SER A 161 -2.43 5.11 -8.87
N GLY A 162 -3.71 5.06 -8.52
CA GLY A 162 -4.73 5.86 -9.19
C GLY A 162 -4.76 7.30 -8.67
N GLU A 163 -5.03 8.29 -9.52
CA GLU A 163 -5.38 9.64 -9.08
C GLU A 163 -6.67 9.60 -8.24
N ASN A 164 -6.73 10.39 -7.17
CA ASN A 164 -7.91 10.47 -6.33
C ASN A 164 -8.66 11.77 -6.58
N ARG A 165 -9.85 11.66 -7.20
CA ARG A 165 -10.71 12.79 -7.57
C ARG A 165 -11.19 13.60 -6.36
N ASP A 166 -11.36 12.95 -5.22
CA ASP A 166 -11.86 13.57 -4.00
C ASP A 166 -10.86 14.53 -3.36
N ASN A 167 -9.63 14.60 -3.87
CA ASN A 167 -8.66 15.62 -3.50
C ASN A 167 -8.94 16.99 -4.14
N PHE A 168 -9.72 17.05 -5.23
CA PHE A 168 -9.83 18.27 -6.03
C PHE A 168 -11.07 19.12 -5.71
N GLY A 169 -12.01 18.61 -4.92
CA GLY A 169 -13.25 19.32 -4.64
C GLY A 169 -14.04 18.75 -3.47
N PRO A 170 -15.18 19.39 -3.13
CA PRO A 170 -16.08 18.92 -2.09
C PRO A 170 -16.79 17.62 -2.53
N VAL A 171 -17.00 16.72 -1.58
CA VAL A 171 -17.56 15.38 -1.81
C VAL A 171 -19.08 15.35 -1.63
N ALA A 172 -19.61 16.17 -0.72
CA ALA A 172 -21.05 16.35 -0.55
C ALA A 172 -21.38 17.81 -0.21
N ALA A 173 -22.53 18.26 -0.72
CA ALA A 173 -23.18 19.53 -0.38
C ALA A 173 -22.20 20.68 -0.17
N ASP A 174 -21.48 21.12 -1.22
CA ASP A 174 -20.86 22.44 -1.35
C ASP A 174 -19.88 22.94 -0.25
N LEU A 175 -19.67 22.15 0.81
CA LEU A 175 -19.07 22.56 2.08
C LEU A 175 -18.19 21.44 2.64
N SER A 176 -18.49 20.16 2.38
CA SER A 176 -17.76 19.03 2.97
C SER A 176 -16.66 18.48 2.05
N TRP A 177 -15.41 18.52 2.53
CA TRP A 177 -14.23 17.98 1.87
C TRP A 177 -13.73 16.73 2.61
N LEU A 178 -13.17 15.75 1.89
CA LEU A 178 -12.53 14.60 2.54
C LEU A 178 -11.12 14.92 3.05
N VAL A 179 -10.45 15.90 2.43
CA VAL A 179 -9.07 16.29 2.74
C VAL A 179 -8.89 17.80 2.80
N MET A 180 -7.91 18.22 3.59
CA MET A 180 -7.55 19.62 3.75
C MET A 180 -6.77 20.10 2.51
N ARG A 181 -7.41 20.83 1.61
CA ARG A 181 -6.79 21.38 0.39
C ARG A 181 -6.98 22.89 0.32
N PRO A 182 -6.18 23.66 1.07
CA PRO A 182 -6.34 25.10 1.24
C PRO A 182 -6.39 25.87 -0.07
N TRP A 183 -5.53 25.51 -1.04
CA TRP A 183 -5.52 26.10 -2.36
C TRP A 183 -6.86 25.95 -3.09
N ASN A 184 -7.35 24.71 -3.20
CA ASN A 184 -8.61 24.42 -3.91
C ASN A 184 -9.83 25.00 -3.16
N MET A 185 -9.78 24.96 -1.82
CA MET A 185 -10.81 25.57 -0.98
C MET A 185 -10.84 27.10 -1.16
N ALA A 186 -9.69 27.74 -1.28
CA ALA A 186 -9.59 29.18 -1.50
C ALA A 186 -10.13 29.57 -2.89
N GLN A 187 -9.75 28.81 -3.93
CA GLN A 187 -10.32 28.98 -5.27
C GLN A 187 -11.84 28.85 -5.29
N LEU A 188 -12.37 27.81 -4.64
CA LEU A 188 -13.83 27.61 -4.52
C LEU A 188 -14.50 28.78 -3.79
N TYR A 189 -13.89 29.26 -2.71
CA TYR A 189 -14.37 30.42 -1.97
C TYR A 189 -14.38 31.69 -2.83
N TYR A 190 -13.28 31.99 -3.54
CA TYR A 190 -13.20 33.15 -4.44
C TYR A 190 -14.25 33.10 -5.54
N ARG A 191 -14.40 31.93 -6.17
CA ARG A 191 -15.41 31.70 -7.22
C ARG A 191 -16.82 31.91 -6.71
N ARG A 192 -17.15 31.41 -5.51
CA ARG A 192 -18.48 31.57 -4.91
C ARG A 192 -18.77 33.03 -4.56
N ARG A 193 -17.77 33.77 -4.07
CA ARG A 193 -17.94 35.11 -3.53
C ARG A 193 -17.92 36.21 -4.61
N TRP A 194 -17.02 36.12 -5.58
CA TRP A 194 -16.82 37.14 -6.61
C TRP A 194 -17.09 36.67 -8.04
N GLY A 195 -17.46 35.41 -8.24
CA GLY A 195 -17.73 34.82 -9.56
C GLY A 195 -16.48 34.32 -10.27
N GLU A 196 -16.66 33.48 -11.31
CA GLU A 196 -15.56 32.86 -12.06
C GLU A 196 -14.68 33.87 -12.79
N ALA A 197 -15.26 34.97 -13.30
CA ALA A 197 -14.52 35.97 -14.05
C ALA A 197 -13.49 36.72 -13.18
N ALA A 198 -13.81 36.94 -11.90
CA ALA A 198 -12.96 37.65 -10.96
C ALA A 198 -12.03 36.71 -10.16
N GLU A 199 -12.18 35.38 -10.27
CA GLU A 199 -11.36 34.41 -9.52
C GLU A 199 -9.87 34.62 -9.76
N ARG A 200 -9.45 34.78 -11.04
CA ARG A 200 -8.03 34.93 -11.39
C ARG A 200 -7.43 36.24 -10.88
N GLU A 201 -8.20 37.32 -10.93
CA GLU A 201 -7.78 38.63 -10.43
C GLU A 201 -7.65 38.60 -8.90
N ASN A 202 -8.66 38.04 -8.22
CA ASN A 202 -8.65 37.89 -6.77
C ASN A 202 -7.55 36.94 -6.29
N LEU A 203 -7.25 35.88 -7.03
CA LEU A 203 -6.15 34.98 -6.74
C LEU A 203 -4.79 35.70 -6.85
N ALA A 204 -4.63 36.57 -7.86
CA ALA A 204 -3.42 37.37 -8.01
C ALA A 204 -3.30 38.45 -6.93
N LYS A 205 -4.43 39.03 -6.51
CA LYS A 205 -4.51 40.10 -5.53
C LYS A 205 -4.35 39.61 -4.09
N HIS A 206 -5.09 38.56 -3.73
CA HIS A 206 -5.18 38.06 -2.36
C HIS A 206 -4.32 36.81 -2.11
N GLY A 207 -3.87 36.12 -3.15
CA GLY A 207 -3.10 34.88 -3.04
C GLY A 207 -3.94 33.66 -2.66
N ALA A 208 -3.39 32.48 -2.97
CA ALA A 208 -3.78 31.23 -2.36
C ALA A 208 -2.50 30.48 -1.98
N HIS A 209 -2.62 29.62 -0.97
CA HIS A 209 -1.48 28.92 -0.39
C HIS A 209 -1.73 27.42 -0.36
N HIS A 210 -0.68 26.62 -0.48
CA HIS A 210 -0.73 25.16 -0.33
C HIS A 210 -0.66 24.70 1.14
N TYR A 211 -0.81 25.63 2.07
CA TYR A 211 -0.83 25.39 3.51
C TYR A 211 -2.01 26.09 4.18
N TYR A 212 -2.30 25.67 5.40
CA TYR A 212 -3.28 26.29 6.28
C TYR A 212 -2.66 26.58 7.63
N VAL A 213 -3.29 27.48 8.38
CA VAL A 213 -2.94 27.74 9.78
C VAL A 213 -3.88 26.94 10.66
N GLU A 214 -3.33 26.13 11.56
CA GLU A 214 -4.11 25.40 12.55
C GLU A 214 -4.09 26.12 13.88
N MET A 215 -5.27 26.51 14.36
CA MET A 215 -5.43 27.08 15.70
C MET A 215 -5.24 26.00 16.76
N LEU A 216 -4.48 26.33 17.80
CA LEU A 216 -4.19 25.46 18.93
C LEU A 216 -4.77 26.05 20.22
N GLU A 217 -4.98 25.21 21.24
CA GLU A 217 -5.61 25.60 22.51
C GLU A 217 -4.77 26.63 23.29
N ASP A 218 -3.48 26.36 23.52
CA ASP A 218 -2.52 27.28 24.17
C ASP A 218 -2.39 28.65 23.50
N PHE A 219 -2.88 28.76 22.27
CA PHE A 219 -2.75 29.92 21.42
C PHE A 219 -4.11 30.63 21.20
N SER A 220 -5.22 30.14 21.77
CA SER A 220 -6.55 30.66 21.51
C SER A 220 -6.78 32.10 21.99
N GLY A 221 -7.13 33.01 21.07
CA GLY A 221 -7.91 34.23 21.39
C GLY A 221 -9.42 33.93 21.46
N ASP A 222 -10.23 34.86 21.97
CA ASP A 222 -11.65 34.76 22.42
C ASP A 222 -12.72 34.34 21.37
N ASP A 223 -12.41 33.38 20.51
CA ASP A 223 -13.27 32.92 19.42
C ASP A 223 -14.07 31.64 19.76
N GLN A 224 -13.83 31.05 20.94
CA GLN A 224 -14.56 29.88 21.38
C GLN A 224 -15.94 30.25 21.95
N ARG A 225 -16.97 29.48 21.56
CA ARG A 225 -18.35 29.62 22.01
C ARG A 225 -18.74 28.46 22.90
N MET A 226 -19.47 28.75 23.97
CA MET A 226 -20.02 27.73 24.85
C MET A 226 -21.31 27.15 24.26
N VAL A 227 -21.27 25.90 23.82
CA VAL A 227 -22.43 25.16 23.30
C VAL A 227 -22.52 23.83 24.04
N ARG A 228 -23.69 23.55 24.63
CA ARG A 228 -23.95 22.34 25.45
C ARG A 228 -22.93 22.16 26.60
N GLY A 229 -22.47 23.25 27.21
CA GLY A 229 -21.55 23.21 28.35
C GLY A 229 -20.07 22.98 27.99
N HIS A 230 -19.73 22.93 26.70
CA HIS A 230 -18.34 22.80 26.23
C HIS A 230 -17.95 23.99 25.34
N ALA A 231 -16.66 24.31 25.33
CA ALA A 231 -16.09 25.32 24.46
C ALA A 231 -15.84 24.75 23.05
N TRP A 232 -16.36 25.41 22.04
CA TRP A 232 -16.25 25.04 20.64
C TRP A 232 -15.71 26.19 19.79
N PRO A 233 -15.04 25.93 18.65
CA PRO A 233 -14.60 24.61 18.17
C PRO A 233 -13.50 24.01 19.06
N ARG A 234 -13.48 22.68 19.17
CA ARG A 234 -12.49 21.95 19.96
C ARG A 234 -11.15 21.94 19.23
N ARG A 235 -10.07 22.31 19.91
CA ARG A 235 -8.73 22.39 19.30
C ARG A 235 -7.83 21.26 19.82
N ARG A 236 -6.67 21.12 19.19
CA ARG A 236 -5.61 20.25 19.68
C ARG A 236 -4.70 21.02 20.63
N ASP A 237 -4.26 20.32 21.66
CA ASP A 237 -3.17 20.80 22.51
C ASP A 237 -1.83 20.72 21.75
N PRO A 238 -0.88 21.62 21.99
CA PRO A 238 0.45 21.54 21.36
C PRO A 238 1.19 20.23 21.66
N ASP A 239 0.97 19.65 22.84
CA ASP A 239 1.53 18.34 23.21
C ASP A 239 0.93 17.21 22.36
N GLU A 240 -0.36 17.29 22.02
CA GLU A 240 -0.99 16.32 21.12
C GLU A 240 -0.50 16.46 19.67
N VAL A 241 -0.13 17.67 19.24
CA VAL A 241 0.43 17.92 17.90
C VAL A 241 1.84 17.37 17.76
N THR A 242 2.65 17.50 18.81
CA THR A 242 4.04 17.02 18.85
C THR A 242 4.13 15.51 19.13
N TYR A 243 3.02 14.91 19.53
CA TYR A 243 2.96 13.48 19.80
C TYR A 243 3.20 12.65 18.52
N VAL A 244 4.17 11.74 18.58
CA VAL A 244 4.48 10.81 17.48
C VAL A 244 4.23 9.38 17.92
N HIS A 245 3.15 8.76 17.41
CA HIS A 245 2.93 7.32 17.53
C HIS A 245 4.09 6.58 16.87
N LEU A 246 4.87 5.86 17.68
CA LEU A 246 6.11 5.14 17.36
C LEU A 246 7.26 6.05 16.92
N THR A 247 8.35 6.00 17.69
CA THR A 247 9.55 6.78 17.41
C THR A 247 10.34 6.20 16.23
N PRO A 248 11.22 6.99 15.59
CA PRO A 248 12.11 6.51 14.53
C PRO A 248 12.97 5.30 14.93
N ILE A 249 13.27 5.15 16.22
CA ILE A 249 14.04 4.02 16.76
C ILE A 249 13.24 2.71 16.63
N VAL A 250 11.94 2.73 16.94
CA VAL A 250 11.07 1.55 16.78
C VAL A 250 11.00 1.13 15.32
N HIS A 251 10.91 2.09 14.39
CA HIS A 251 10.99 1.79 12.95
C HIS A 251 12.34 1.19 12.55
N MET A 252 13.44 1.63 13.15
CA MET A 252 14.77 1.04 12.94
C MET A 252 14.84 -0.41 13.41
N MET A 253 14.21 -0.75 14.54
CA MET A 253 14.09 -2.14 15.00
C MET A 253 13.33 -3.00 13.98
N TYR A 254 12.23 -2.48 13.42
CA TYR A 254 11.47 -3.18 12.37
C TYR A 254 12.27 -3.36 11.08
N VAL A 255 13.12 -2.39 10.70
CA VAL A 255 14.03 -2.55 9.56
C VAL A 255 14.88 -3.79 9.74
N PHE A 256 15.56 -3.94 10.88
CA PHE A 256 16.39 -5.13 11.15
C PHE A 256 15.55 -6.40 11.14
N PHE A 257 14.40 -6.41 11.81
CA PHE A 257 13.49 -7.55 11.83
C PHE A 257 13.10 -8.03 10.42
N TRP A 258 12.62 -7.12 9.56
CA TRP A 258 12.15 -7.48 8.22
C TRP A 258 13.29 -7.90 7.29
N PHE A 259 14.46 -7.29 7.39
CA PHE A 259 15.62 -7.74 6.61
C PHE A 259 16.16 -9.10 7.10
N SER A 260 16.11 -9.38 8.41
CA SER A 260 16.44 -10.72 8.93
C SER A 260 15.47 -11.79 8.44
N VAL A 261 14.15 -11.52 8.44
CA VAL A 261 13.14 -12.43 7.87
C VAL A 261 13.38 -12.65 6.37
N SER A 262 13.73 -11.59 5.63
CA SER A 262 14.05 -11.68 4.20
C SER A 262 15.26 -12.58 3.96
N ALA A 263 16.36 -12.34 4.69
CA ALA A 263 17.58 -13.13 4.56
C ALA A 263 17.37 -14.61 4.94
N GLY A 264 16.64 -14.87 6.04
CA GLY A 264 16.28 -16.23 6.45
C GLY A 264 15.39 -16.95 5.42
N SER A 265 14.45 -16.22 4.81
CA SER A 265 13.58 -16.75 3.77
C SER A 265 14.36 -17.08 2.49
N LEU A 266 15.26 -16.21 2.04
CA LEU A 266 16.15 -16.50 0.89
C LEU A 266 17.05 -17.70 1.15
N TYR A 267 17.57 -17.82 2.37
CA TYR A 267 18.36 -18.99 2.75
C TYR A 267 17.53 -20.28 2.69
N GLY A 268 16.30 -20.25 3.20
CA GLY A 268 15.33 -21.36 3.09
C GLY A 268 15.01 -21.73 1.64
N MET A 269 14.74 -20.73 0.79
CA MET A 269 14.53 -20.91 -0.65
C MET A 269 15.76 -21.57 -1.31
N GLY A 270 16.97 -21.11 -1.00
CA GLY A 270 18.22 -21.66 -1.53
C GLY A 270 18.46 -23.12 -1.11
N LYS A 271 17.98 -23.54 0.07
CA LYS A 271 17.98 -24.96 0.48
C LYS A 271 16.99 -25.79 -0.34
N CYS A 272 15.76 -25.30 -0.52
CA CYS A 272 14.74 -25.98 -1.32
C CYS A 272 15.20 -26.14 -2.77
N TRP A 273 15.79 -25.09 -3.36
CA TRP A 273 16.34 -25.12 -4.71
C TRP A 273 17.42 -26.19 -4.87
N ARG A 274 18.40 -26.24 -3.96
CA ARG A 274 19.46 -27.27 -4.00
C ARG A 274 18.87 -28.67 -3.91
N ARG A 275 17.90 -28.88 -3.02
CA ARG A 275 17.20 -30.17 -2.91
C ARG A 275 16.46 -30.54 -4.19
N GLN A 276 15.82 -29.56 -4.84
CA GLN A 276 15.11 -29.79 -6.09
C GLN A 276 16.07 -30.20 -7.21
N GLN A 277 17.27 -29.59 -7.29
CA GLN A 277 18.33 -30.00 -8.21
C GLN A 277 18.79 -31.45 -7.98
N GLU A 278 18.97 -31.86 -6.73
CA GLU A 278 19.30 -33.25 -6.38
C GLU A 278 18.22 -34.23 -6.84
N ILE A 279 16.94 -33.91 -6.61
CA ILE A 279 15.81 -34.75 -7.04
C ILE A 279 15.77 -34.88 -8.56
N PHE A 280 16.02 -33.79 -9.29
CA PHE A 280 16.10 -33.83 -10.75
C PHE A 280 17.26 -34.68 -11.24
N ALA A 281 18.44 -34.56 -10.62
CA ALA A 281 19.60 -35.40 -10.94
C ALA A 281 19.30 -36.89 -10.67
N LEU A 282 18.67 -37.21 -9.53
CA LEU A 282 18.28 -38.58 -9.17
C LEU A 282 17.29 -39.16 -10.18
N ARG A 283 16.24 -38.41 -10.55
CA ARG A 283 15.25 -38.84 -11.54
C ARG A 283 15.88 -39.10 -12.90
N LYS A 284 16.82 -38.25 -13.33
CA LYS A 284 17.56 -38.46 -14.59
C LYS A 284 18.35 -39.77 -14.56
N ARG A 285 19.01 -40.09 -13.45
CA ARG A 285 19.75 -41.37 -13.28
C ARG A 285 18.81 -42.57 -13.30
N VAL A 286 17.72 -42.53 -12.53
CA VAL A 286 16.73 -43.61 -12.47
C VAL A 286 16.10 -43.86 -13.83
N HIS A 287 15.74 -42.80 -14.56
CA HIS A 287 15.19 -42.89 -15.91
C HIS A 287 16.19 -43.50 -16.91
N GLN A 288 17.47 -43.10 -16.84
CA GLN A 288 18.52 -43.72 -17.67
C GLN A 288 18.68 -45.21 -17.36
N GLN A 289 18.60 -45.61 -16.08
CA GLN A 289 18.64 -47.01 -15.68
C GLN A 289 17.42 -47.79 -16.17
N SER A 290 16.21 -47.24 -16.06
CA SER A 290 14.99 -47.90 -16.54
C SER A 290 15.04 -48.13 -18.06
N VAL A 291 15.44 -47.12 -18.83
CA VAL A 291 15.59 -47.23 -20.29
C VAL A 291 16.64 -48.29 -20.67
N ARG A 292 17.76 -48.38 -19.94
CA ARG A 292 18.78 -49.42 -20.17
C ARG A 292 18.24 -50.82 -19.88
N LEU A 293 17.53 -51.00 -18.77
CA LEU A 293 16.92 -52.28 -18.41
C LEU A 293 15.84 -52.70 -19.40
N GLU A 294 15.01 -51.77 -19.87
CA GLU A 294 14.00 -52.03 -20.92
C GLU A 294 14.66 -52.47 -22.24
N ARG A 295 15.72 -51.79 -22.68
CA ARG A 295 16.48 -52.19 -23.87
C ARG A 295 17.08 -53.59 -23.72
N LYS A 296 17.64 -53.90 -22.54
CA LYS A 296 18.19 -55.24 -22.26
C LYS A 296 17.09 -56.31 -22.30
N ARG A 297 15.93 -56.05 -21.69
CA ARG A 297 14.76 -56.95 -21.74
C ARG A 297 14.28 -57.18 -23.18
N GLN A 298 14.24 -56.14 -24.01
CA GLN A 298 13.88 -56.27 -25.43
C GLN A 298 14.87 -57.13 -26.21
N GLN A 299 16.18 -56.99 -25.94
CA GLN A 299 17.22 -57.81 -26.54
C GLN A 299 17.13 -59.28 -26.10
N GLU A 300 16.96 -59.53 -24.79
CA GLU A 300 16.78 -60.88 -24.24
C GLU A 300 15.51 -61.54 -24.78
N ALA A 301 14.40 -60.81 -24.88
CA ALA A 301 13.16 -61.31 -25.47
C ALA A 301 13.33 -61.66 -26.95
N LYS A 302 14.05 -60.84 -27.72
CA LYS A 302 14.38 -61.12 -29.12
C LYS A 302 15.25 -62.36 -29.26
N ALA A 303 16.31 -62.46 -28.46
CA ALA A 303 17.20 -63.63 -28.46
C ALA A 303 16.45 -64.92 -28.06
N TYR A 304 15.52 -64.83 -27.11
CA TYR A 304 14.65 -65.94 -26.73
C TYR A 304 13.75 -66.37 -27.89
N LEU A 305 13.09 -65.44 -28.58
CA LEU A 305 12.25 -65.75 -29.76
C LEU A 305 13.07 -66.38 -30.90
N ASP A 306 14.26 -65.86 -31.18
CA ASP A 306 15.17 -66.41 -32.19
C ASP A 306 15.62 -67.83 -31.82
N ALA A 307 15.93 -68.08 -30.54
CA ALA A 307 16.29 -69.41 -30.03
C ALA A 307 15.12 -70.40 -30.14
N VAL A 308 13.90 -70.00 -29.79
CA VAL A 308 12.69 -70.82 -29.94
C VAL A 308 12.48 -71.17 -31.42
N HIS A 309 12.61 -70.19 -32.34
CA HIS A 309 12.48 -70.43 -33.77
C HIS A 309 13.52 -71.43 -34.29
N ASN A 310 14.78 -71.30 -33.86
CA ASN A 310 15.84 -72.22 -34.25
C ASN A 310 15.57 -73.66 -33.77
N VAL A 311 15.04 -73.83 -32.54
CA VAL A 311 14.65 -75.15 -32.02
C VAL A 311 13.52 -75.74 -32.86
N GLU A 312 12.50 -74.95 -33.21
CA GLU A 312 11.41 -75.41 -34.09
C GLU A 312 11.93 -75.83 -35.48
N GLN A 313 12.89 -75.10 -36.05
CA GLN A 313 13.52 -75.47 -37.33
C GLN A 313 14.28 -76.78 -37.23
N ILE A 314 15.09 -76.96 -36.17
CA ILE A 314 15.82 -78.22 -35.93
C ILE A 314 14.84 -79.39 -35.75
N GLN A 315 13.74 -79.20 -35.03
CA GLN A 315 12.70 -80.23 -34.90
C GLN A 315 12.06 -80.60 -36.25
N LYS A 316 11.75 -79.60 -37.10
CA LYS A 316 11.22 -79.85 -38.45
C LYS A 316 12.22 -80.59 -39.33
N VAL A 317 13.49 -80.19 -39.32
CA VAL A 317 14.56 -80.87 -40.09
C VAL A 317 14.79 -82.28 -39.55
N GLY A 318 14.80 -82.47 -38.23
CA GLY A 318 14.92 -83.79 -37.59
C GLY A 318 13.76 -84.72 -37.93
N ALA A 319 12.52 -84.22 -37.91
CA ALA A 319 11.33 -84.96 -38.34
C ALA A 319 11.37 -85.31 -39.84
N SER A 320 11.85 -84.38 -40.68
CA SER A 320 12.03 -84.60 -42.12
C SER A 320 13.14 -85.60 -42.43
N ALA A 321 14.25 -85.55 -41.68
CA ALA A 321 15.37 -86.49 -41.80
C ALA A 321 14.99 -87.90 -41.31
N ALA A 322 14.21 -88.01 -40.23
CA ALA A 322 13.63 -89.28 -39.78
C ALA A 322 12.69 -89.87 -40.84
N SER A 323 11.85 -89.04 -41.46
CA SER A 323 10.96 -89.44 -42.57
C SER A 323 11.74 -89.88 -43.82
N ALA A 324 12.82 -89.16 -44.16
CA ALA A 324 13.70 -89.50 -45.29
C ALA A 324 14.52 -90.78 -45.02
N ALA A 325 14.95 -91.04 -43.79
CA ALA A 325 15.60 -92.29 -43.41
C ALA A 325 14.64 -93.50 -43.52
N GLN A 326 13.36 -93.32 -43.20
CA GLN A 326 12.31 -94.34 -43.42
C GLN A 326 12.04 -94.62 -44.90
N LEU A 327 12.13 -93.60 -45.76
CA LEU A 327 12.02 -93.76 -47.22
C LEU A 327 13.27 -94.40 -47.83
N GLY A 328 14.46 -94.05 -47.33
CA GLY A 328 15.74 -94.62 -47.77
C GLY A 328 15.90 -96.10 -47.39
N SER A 329 15.42 -96.51 -46.22
CA SER A 329 15.38 -97.94 -45.84
C SER A 329 14.39 -98.74 -46.71
N SER A 330 13.28 -98.12 -47.12
CA SER A 330 12.32 -98.73 -48.06
C SER A 330 12.88 -98.85 -49.48
N SER A 331 13.70 -97.88 -49.93
CA SER A 331 14.40 -97.92 -51.23
C SER A 331 15.52 -98.97 -51.27
N ALA A 332 16.25 -99.17 -50.17
CA ALA A 332 17.30 -100.20 -50.09
C ALA A 332 16.72 -101.63 -50.04
N ALA A 333 15.48 -101.78 -49.59
CA ALA A 333 14.76 -103.06 -49.65
C ALA A 333 14.32 -103.42 -51.08
N LEU A 334 14.10 -102.44 -51.96
CA LEU A 334 13.68 -102.65 -53.36
C LEU A 334 14.85 -102.97 -54.31
N SER A 335 16.05 -102.42 -54.09
CA SER A 335 17.22 -102.71 -54.95
C SER A 335 17.89 -104.07 -54.68
N GLY A 336 17.52 -104.74 -53.59
CA GLY A 336 17.95 -106.11 -53.28
C GLY A 336 17.20 -107.21 -54.06
N GLN A 337 16.08 -106.89 -54.71
CA GLN A 337 15.25 -107.87 -55.44
C GLN A 337 15.55 -107.98 -56.95
N GLU A 338 16.33 -107.08 -57.54
CA GLU A 338 16.60 -107.06 -59.00
C GLU A 338 17.89 -107.82 -59.43
N LYS A 339 18.57 -108.52 -58.52
CA LYS A 339 19.78 -109.33 -58.81
C LYS A 339 19.59 -110.84 -58.65
N GLN A 340 18.37 -111.33 -58.87
CA GLN A 340 18.08 -112.75 -59.05
C GLN A 340 17.25 -112.94 -60.33
N GLN A 341 17.95 -113.01 -61.47
CA GLN A 341 17.53 -113.79 -62.64
C GLN A 341 18.75 -114.11 -63.50
#